data_AF-A0A1V2LR26-F1
#
_entry.id   AF-A0A1V2LR26-F1
#
_cell.length_a   1.000
_cell.length_b   1.000
_cell.length_c   1.000
_cell.angle_alpha   90.00
_cell.angle_beta   90.00
_cell.angle_gamma   90.00
#
_symmetry.space_group_name_H-M   'P 1'
#
loop_
_entity.id
_entity.type
_entity.pdbx_description
1 polymer ?
#
loop_
_entity_poly.entity_id
_entity_poly.type
_entity_poly.pdbx_seq_one_letter_code
_entity_poly.pdbx_strand_id
1 'polypeptide(L)'
;MDELIYYNARGNPQDKKHSTAFSYLVSLHTTKTFHQYRQSPSSPNASVNLSTGHGSHLLVALPEKPTLHVYLYGKESPEQYIPLPEIMTCLSTYKDPNEKTPSLLLGGSISGRLYVWSLNSGLLITVKQAHYQPLTHIAAYSGFIATGSKDSRVVIHSLNTLLINGCDDDLKSDNAFAILTDHTLPITSLNFNKGLNNDLKLVTSSLDSTVRVYSITLSSQAKLATTIVSTDAVTSVALDPAMRALYLGLNNGQIRYVPLFKANPRTKVIEAVGGLGKIVTLKPDVDYLDTFTCHQDHHKNASDLFISQLKLSLDGTLLVSGDSKGCLFVVDITTKQIRKKLKELVGEISNIELWTIKADDSKFDNSGVDKSVMRSIPILKRSIMEEKDLNNQNLLMKLTTTGPKDVWNLSKFLKDVQSEEKVFANFTSVDSQTINSSGFSINIDKTTIKDLKQEVAEKTSAFEELKSKYDELLTEYSSLVSKN
;
A
#
# COMPACT_ATOMS: atom_id res chain seq x y z
N MET A 1 17.06 -12.43 -1.99
CA MET A 1 16.10 -11.33 -1.87
C MET A 1 16.65 -10.21 -2.73
N ASP A 2 15.80 -9.50 -3.47
CA ASP A 2 16.19 -8.36 -4.30
C ASP A 2 15.29 -7.17 -3.99
N GLU A 3 15.72 -5.97 -4.34
CA GLU A 3 14.94 -4.75 -4.16
C GLU A 3 14.59 -4.15 -5.52
N LEU A 4 13.35 -3.73 -5.70
CA LEU A 4 12.90 -3.04 -6.90
C LEU A 4 12.84 -1.54 -6.65
N ILE A 5 13.32 -0.80 -7.63
CA ILE A 5 13.19 0.63 -7.74
C ILE A 5 12.14 0.92 -8.80
N TYR A 6 11.04 1.53 -8.40
CA TYR A 6 10.14 2.23 -9.30
C TYR A 6 10.51 3.70 -9.30
N TYR A 7 10.69 4.29 -10.47
CA TYR A 7 10.91 5.72 -10.59
C TYR A 7 10.21 6.30 -11.82
N ASN A 8 9.82 7.56 -11.68
CA ASN A 8 9.11 8.32 -12.68
C ASN A 8 9.59 9.78 -12.73
N ALA A 9 9.25 10.49 -13.80
CA ALA A 9 9.52 11.90 -13.97
C ALA A 9 8.26 12.68 -14.36
N ARG A 10 8.31 13.99 -14.19
CA ARG A 10 7.25 14.90 -14.61
C ARG A 10 7.03 14.93 -16.12
N GLY A 11 8.08 14.61 -16.90
CA GLY A 11 8.05 14.71 -18.35
C GLY A 11 8.23 16.15 -18.82
N ASN A 12 8.22 16.35 -20.14
CA ASN A 12 8.25 17.68 -20.73
C ASN A 12 6.84 18.29 -20.74
N PRO A 13 6.60 19.43 -20.06
CA PRO A 13 5.29 20.09 -20.05
C PRO A 13 4.80 20.51 -21.45
N GLN A 14 5.70 20.71 -22.40
CA GLN A 14 5.34 21.10 -23.77
C GLN A 14 4.79 19.92 -24.60
N ASP A 15 5.07 18.68 -24.22
CA ASP A 15 4.59 17.49 -24.93
C ASP A 15 3.20 17.08 -24.42
N LYS A 16 2.15 17.57 -25.10
CA LYS A 16 0.74 17.26 -24.80
C LYS A 16 0.38 15.78 -24.95
N LYS A 17 1.16 14.99 -25.72
CA LYS A 17 0.92 13.54 -25.91
C LYS A 17 1.73 12.70 -24.91
N HIS A 18 2.59 13.34 -24.12
CA HIS A 18 3.45 12.70 -23.12
C HIS A 18 4.25 11.51 -23.68
N SER A 19 4.62 11.58 -24.95
CA SER A 19 5.31 10.51 -25.68
C SER A 19 6.72 10.23 -25.14
N THR A 20 7.34 11.25 -24.55
CA THR A 20 8.68 11.18 -23.96
C THR A 20 8.68 10.86 -22.47
N ALA A 21 7.50 10.71 -21.85
CA ALA A 21 7.39 10.38 -20.43
C ALA A 21 7.43 8.86 -20.24
N PHE A 22 8.44 8.39 -19.51
CA PHE A 22 8.64 6.98 -19.20
C PHE A 22 8.76 6.77 -17.69
N SER A 23 8.28 5.63 -17.22
CA SER A 23 8.59 5.13 -15.88
C SER A 23 9.24 3.77 -15.99
N TYR A 24 10.12 3.44 -15.06
CA TYR A 24 10.86 2.19 -15.07
C TYR A 24 10.73 1.48 -13.73
N LEU A 25 10.73 0.15 -13.80
CA LEU A 25 10.78 -0.74 -12.66
C LEU A 25 12.01 -1.65 -12.83
N VAL A 26 13.00 -1.44 -11.97
CA VAL A 26 14.37 -1.95 -12.15
C VAL A 26 14.86 -2.59 -10.85
N SER A 27 15.67 -3.64 -10.94
CA SER A 27 16.40 -4.19 -9.79
C SER A 27 17.43 -3.18 -9.25
N LEU A 28 17.54 -3.09 -7.92
CA LEU A 28 18.58 -2.33 -7.25
C LEU A 28 19.94 -3.03 -7.38
N HIS A 29 19.98 -4.36 -7.18
CA HIS A 29 21.23 -5.11 -7.14
C HIS A 29 21.71 -5.60 -8.51
N THR A 30 20.78 -5.89 -9.42
CA THR A 30 21.07 -6.43 -10.76
C THR A 30 20.81 -5.39 -11.84
N THR A 31 21.36 -5.56 -13.03
CA THR A 31 21.10 -4.71 -14.20
C THR A 31 19.73 -4.97 -14.86
N LYS A 32 18.97 -5.95 -14.36
CA LYS A 32 17.67 -6.35 -14.90
C LYS A 32 16.66 -5.22 -14.78
N THR A 33 16.07 -4.85 -15.91
CA THR A 33 14.86 -4.04 -15.98
C THR A 33 13.68 -5.01 -16.06
N PHE A 34 12.71 -4.85 -15.18
CA PHE A 34 11.55 -5.74 -15.11
C PHE A 34 10.43 -5.22 -16.00
N HIS A 35 10.19 -3.91 -15.99
CA HIS A 35 9.12 -3.30 -16.77
C HIS A 35 9.40 -1.84 -17.12
N GLN A 36 8.86 -1.40 -18.25
CA GLN A 36 8.84 -0.02 -18.72
C GLN A 36 7.40 0.41 -19.02
N TYR A 37 6.97 1.50 -18.39
CA TYR A 37 5.68 2.14 -18.66
C TYR A 37 5.90 3.35 -19.58
N ARG A 38 5.02 3.52 -20.57
CA ARG A 38 5.03 4.67 -21.49
C ARG A 38 3.89 5.63 -21.16
N GLN A 39 4.05 6.89 -21.54
CA GLN A 39 3.04 7.94 -21.38
C GLN A 39 2.62 8.18 -19.92
N SER A 40 3.57 8.09 -19.00
CA SER A 40 3.32 8.12 -17.55
C SER A 40 3.88 9.38 -16.87
N PRO A 41 3.56 10.61 -17.32
CA PRO A 41 3.99 11.81 -16.60
C PRO A 41 3.26 11.90 -15.25
N SER A 42 3.94 12.38 -14.22
CA SER A 42 3.28 12.61 -12.93
C SER A 42 3.73 13.92 -12.29
N SER A 43 2.84 14.55 -11.52
CA SER A 43 3.29 15.55 -10.55
C SER A 43 4.25 14.90 -9.52
N PRO A 44 5.08 15.69 -8.84
CA PRO A 44 5.89 15.20 -7.73
C PRO A 44 5.04 14.43 -6.71
N ASN A 45 5.45 13.20 -6.36
CA ASN A 45 4.72 12.28 -5.47
C ASN A 45 3.31 11.88 -5.93
N ALA A 46 2.96 12.02 -7.22
CA ALA A 46 1.62 11.73 -7.74
C ALA A 46 1.49 10.34 -8.39
N SER A 47 2.36 9.40 -8.04
CA SER A 47 2.29 8.01 -8.50
C SER A 47 2.44 7.05 -7.34
N VAL A 48 1.74 5.91 -7.36
CA VAL A 48 1.82 4.89 -6.32
C VAL A 48 1.63 3.50 -6.93
N ASN A 49 2.46 2.54 -6.52
CA ASN A 49 2.24 1.13 -6.80
C ASN A 49 1.34 0.49 -5.74
N LEU A 50 0.29 -0.22 -6.16
CA LEU A 50 -0.57 -0.95 -5.21
C LEU A 50 0.09 -2.24 -4.72
N SER A 51 0.81 -2.93 -5.60
CA SER A 51 1.48 -4.18 -5.28
C SER A 51 2.62 -4.44 -6.26
N THR A 52 3.34 -5.54 -6.06
CA THR A 52 4.47 -5.95 -6.90
C THR A 52 4.21 -7.30 -7.57
N GLY A 53 4.38 -7.38 -8.89
CA GLY A 53 4.30 -8.60 -9.69
C GLY A 53 3.05 -8.68 -10.59
N HIS A 54 2.72 -9.87 -11.09
CA HIS A 54 1.60 -10.10 -12.00
C HIS A 54 0.26 -9.76 -11.35
N GLY A 55 -0.53 -8.96 -12.08
CA GLY A 55 -1.77 -8.40 -11.55
C GLY A 55 -1.59 -7.20 -10.63
N SER A 56 -0.37 -6.65 -10.53
CA SER A 56 -0.19 -5.38 -9.84
C SER A 56 -0.59 -4.20 -10.71
N HIS A 57 -1.12 -3.19 -10.04
CA HIS A 57 -1.50 -1.94 -10.67
C HIS A 57 -0.62 -0.80 -10.18
N LEU A 58 -0.17 0.00 -11.13
CA LEU A 58 0.49 1.27 -10.89
C LEU A 58 -0.52 2.38 -11.19
N LEU A 59 -0.71 3.28 -10.23
CA LEU A 59 -1.58 4.44 -10.34
C LEU A 59 -0.74 5.68 -10.56
N VAL A 60 -1.05 6.46 -11.61
CA VAL A 60 -0.33 7.70 -11.93
C VAL A 60 -1.36 8.81 -12.16
N ALA A 61 -1.33 9.86 -11.33
CA ALA A 61 -2.14 11.05 -11.53
C ALA A 61 -1.42 12.03 -12.46
N LEU A 62 -2.15 12.51 -13.48
CA LEU A 62 -1.60 13.47 -14.43
C LEU A 62 -1.51 14.87 -13.82
N PRO A 63 -0.45 15.63 -14.13
CA PRO A 63 -0.23 16.94 -13.54
C PRO A 63 -1.21 18.02 -14.02
N GLU A 64 -1.71 17.94 -15.26
CA GLU A 64 -2.55 18.99 -15.87
C GLU A 64 -4.02 18.60 -16.01
N LYS A 65 -4.32 17.31 -15.91
CA LYS A 65 -5.67 16.76 -16.12
C LYS A 65 -6.11 15.98 -14.90
N PRO A 66 -7.38 16.11 -14.47
CA PRO A 66 -7.92 15.36 -13.35
C PRO A 66 -8.23 13.91 -13.77
N THR A 67 -7.20 13.19 -14.20
CA THR A 67 -7.31 11.81 -14.69
C THR A 67 -6.21 10.97 -14.06
N LEU A 68 -6.62 9.81 -13.54
CA LEU A 68 -5.72 8.78 -13.02
C LEU A 68 -5.51 7.73 -14.10
N HIS A 69 -4.26 7.52 -14.49
CA HIS A 69 -3.87 6.43 -15.37
C HIS A 69 -3.56 5.19 -14.53
N VAL A 70 -4.17 4.07 -14.89
CA VAL A 70 -3.93 2.77 -14.26
C VAL A 70 -3.14 1.91 -15.23
N TYR A 71 -1.95 1.50 -14.81
CA TYR A 71 -1.07 0.61 -15.55
C TYR A 71 -1.14 -0.77 -14.92
N LEU A 72 -1.14 -1.81 -15.77
CA LEU A 72 -1.04 -3.20 -15.35
C LEU A 72 0.40 -3.67 -15.56
N TYR A 73 0.98 -4.34 -14.58
CA TYR A 73 2.28 -4.97 -14.75
C TYR A 73 2.27 -5.95 -15.93
N GLY A 74 3.23 -5.80 -16.85
CA GLY A 74 3.31 -6.56 -18.10
C GLY A 74 2.88 -5.77 -19.34
N LYS A 75 2.04 -4.72 -19.20
CA LYS A 75 1.63 -3.86 -20.32
C LYS A 75 2.32 -2.50 -20.27
N GLU A 76 2.91 -2.08 -21.38
CA GLU A 76 3.62 -0.79 -21.46
C GLU A 76 2.70 0.43 -21.53
N SER A 77 1.51 0.28 -22.14
CA SER A 77 0.50 1.34 -22.23
C SER A 77 -0.48 1.29 -21.05
N PRO A 78 -1.10 2.43 -20.70
CA PRO A 78 -2.13 2.46 -19.67
C PRO A 78 -3.30 1.53 -20.06
N GLU A 79 -3.82 0.81 -19.07
CA GLU A 79 -4.94 -0.12 -19.23
C GLU A 79 -6.27 0.62 -19.07
N GLN A 80 -6.36 1.51 -18.08
CA GLN A 80 -7.60 2.19 -17.71
C GLN A 80 -7.34 3.66 -17.36
N TYR A 81 -8.33 4.51 -17.65
CA TYR A 81 -8.36 5.92 -17.29
C TYR A 81 -9.52 6.16 -16.34
N ILE A 82 -9.24 6.71 -15.16
CA ILE A 82 -10.26 7.02 -14.15
C ILE A 82 -10.34 8.54 -14.00
N PRO A 83 -11.50 9.16 -14.30
CA PRO A 83 -11.68 10.60 -14.09
C PRO A 83 -11.80 10.91 -12.60
N LEU A 84 -11.00 11.86 -12.14
CA LEU A 84 -10.98 12.34 -10.76
C LEU A 84 -11.83 13.62 -10.62
N PRO A 85 -12.26 13.97 -9.39
CA PRO A 85 -13.03 15.20 -9.16
C PRO A 85 -12.19 16.47 -9.39
N GLU A 86 -10.92 16.43 -9.02
CA GLU A 86 -9.97 17.56 -9.13
C GLU A 86 -8.60 17.06 -9.60
N ILE A 87 -7.70 17.99 -9.96
CA ILE A 87 -6.30 17.66 -10.27
C ILE A 87 -5.61 17.27 -8.97
N MET A 88 -5.06 16.06 -8.93
CA MET A 88 -4.32 15.54 -7.79
C MET A 88 -2.85 15.92 -7.91
N THR A 89 -2.32 16.55 -6.88
CA THR A 89 -0.93 16.97 -6.77
C THR A 89 -0.05 15.89 -6.16
N CYS A 90 -0.60 15.03 -5.31
CA CYS A 90 0.12 13.89 -4.73
C CYS A 90 -0.82 12.72 -4.45
N LEU A 91 -0.27 11.52 -4.43
CA LEU A 91 -0.97 10.27 -4.11
C LEU A 91 -0.18 9.49 -3.07
N SER A 92 -0.90 8.74 -2.23
CA SER A 92 -0.31 7.80 -1.29
C SER A 92 -1.30 6.66 -1.05
N THR A 93 -0.82 5.52 -0.58
CA THR A 93 -1.69 4.40 -0.19
C THR A 93 -1.55 4.11 1.28
N TYR A 94 -2.67 3.79 1.91
CA TYR A 94 -2.66 3.18 3.24
C TYR A 94 -2.79 1.67 3.10
N LYS A 95 -1.86 0.96 3.74
CA LYS A 95 -1.86 -0.50 3.81
C LYS A 95 -2.08 -0.93 5.25
N ASP A 96 -3.16 -1.65 5.49
CA ASP A 96 -3.39 -2.26 6.79
C ASP A 96 -2.37 -3.39 7.03
N PRO A 97 -1.79 -3.54 8.23
CA PRO A 97 -0.78 -4.57 8.50
C PRO A 97 -1.25 -6.00 8.22
N ASN A 98 -2.55 -6.25 8.30
CA ASN A 98 -3.15 -7.56 8.10
C ASN A 98 -3.38 -7.89 6.61
N GLU A 99 -3.47 -6.87 5.76
CA GLU A 99 -3.75 -7.03 4.34
C GLU A 99 -2.47 -7.00 3.49
N LYS A 100 -2.42 -7.84 2.46
CA LYS A 100 -1.29 -7.84 1.52
C LYS A 100 -1.36 -6.66 0.53
N THR A 101 -2.57 -6.26 0.16
CA THR A 101 -2.88 -5.15 -0.74
C THR A 101 -3.26 -3.92 0.07
N PRO A 102 -2.96 -2.71 -0.42
CA PRO A 102 -3.43 -1.48 0.20
C PRO A 102 -4.96 -1.39 0.13
N SER A 103 -5.57 -0.99 1.23
CA SER A 103 -7.02 -0.92 1.40
C SER A 103 -7.55 0.43 0.89
N LEU A 104 -6.77 1.51 1.10
CA LEU A 104 -7.19 2.88 0.82
C LEU A 104 -6.19 3.61 -0.09
N LEU A 105 -6.73 4.45 -0.96
CA LEU A 105 -6.01 5.43 -1.75
C LEU A 105 -6.25 6.82 -1.19
N LEU A 106 -5.16 7.55 -0.93
CA LEU A 106 -5.15 8.91 -0.45
C LEU A 106 -4.70 9.81 -1.59
N GLY A 107 -5.47 10.85 -1.91
CA GLY A 107 -5.10 11.86 -2.89
C GLY A 107 -5.16 13.26 -2.31
N GLY A 108 -4.13 14.04 -2.61
CA GLY A 108 -4.08 15.46 -2.29
C GLY A 108 -4.43 16.26 -3.53
N SER A 109 -5.34 17.22 -3.40
CA SER A 109 -5.73 18.10 -4.50
C SER A 109 -4.92 19.39 -4.54
N ILE A 110 -4.97 20.03 -5.70
CA ILE A 110 -4.46 21.39 -5.87
C ILE A 110 -5.20 22.43 -5.01
N SER A 111 -6.44 22.16 -4.60
CA SER A 111 -7.22 23.03 -3.71
C SER A 111 -6.91 22.82 -2.22
N GLY A 112 -5.98 21.91 -1.86
CA GLY A 112 -5.62 21.62 -0.47
C GLY A 112 -6.56 20.65 0.23
N ARG A 113 -7.39 19.93 -0.52
CA ARG A 113 -8.29 18.88 0.00
C ARG A 113 -7.60 17.53 0.01
N LEU A 114 -7.87 16.76 1.05
CA LEU A 114 -7.54 15.35 1.17
C LEU A 114 -8.76 14.53 0.75
N TYR A 115 -8.57 13.66 -0.22
CA TYR A 115 -9.55 12.67 -0.67
C TYR A 115 -9.11 11.27 -0.23
N VAL A 116 -10.04 10.50 0.32
CA VAL A 116 -9.81 9.13 0.78
C VAL A 116 -10.76 8.19 0.06
N TRP A 117 -10.22 7.32 -0.80
CA TRP A 117 -10.99 6.31 -1.52
C TRP A 117 -10.71 4.91 -0.99
N SER A 118 -11.72 4.05 -1.00
CA SER A 118 -11.54 2.60 -0.90
C SER A 118 -11.16 2.03 -2.26
N LEU A 119 -10.04 1.31 -2.34
CA LEU A 119 -9.59 0.71 -3.60
C LEU A 119 -10.44 -0.51 -4.00
N ASN A 120 -10.99 -1.23 -3.02
CA ASN A 120 -11.73 -2.48 -3.26
C ASN A 120 -13.14 -2.22 -3.80
N SER A 121 -13.75 -1.09 -3.48
CA SER A 121 -15.10 -0.71 -3.91
C SER A 121 -15.13 0.51 -4.85
N GLY A 122 -14.06 1.31 -4.87
CA GLY A 122 -14.01 2.58 -5.60
C GLY A 122 -14.79 3.71 -4.92
N LEU A 123 -15.31 3.51 -3.70
CA LEU A 123 -16.09 4.53 -2.99
C LEU A 123 -15.18 5.63 -2.44
N LEU A 124 -15.64 6.87 -2.55
CA LEU A 124 -15.04 8.02 -1.88
C LEU A 124 -15.59 8.09 -0.46
N ILE A 125 -14.75 7.76 0.52
CA ILE A 125 -15.15 7.66 1.92
C ILE A 125 -15.25 9.06 2.52
N THR A 126 -14.18 9.84 2.39
CA THR A 126 -14.07 11.14 3.06
C THR A 126 -13.39 12.16 2.15
N VAL A 127 -13.90 13.40 2.19
CA VAL A 127 -13.25 14.58 1.62
C VAL A 127 -13.06 15.59 2.74
N LYS A 128 -11.81 16.00 2.97
CA LYS A 128 -11.48 16.92 4.07
C LYS A 128 -10.65 18.09 3.56
N GLN A 129 -11.06 19.31 3.90
CA GLN A 129 -10.23 20.50 3.68
C GLN A 129 -9.12 20.52 4.74
N ALA A 130 -7.91 20.09 4.37
CA ALA A 130 -6.76 20.03 5.29
C ALA A 130 -5.91 21.30 5.23
N HIS A 131 -5.75 21.89 4.03
CA HIS A 131 -4.86 23.01 3.77
C HIS A 131 -5.52 24.09 2.92
N TYR A 132 -4.98 25.30 2.93
CA TYR A 132 -5.46 26.41 2.07
C TYR A 132 -4.71 26.52 0.74
N GLN A 133 -3.58 25.82 0.63
CA GLN A 133 -2.74 25.75 -0.56
C GLN A 133 -2.60 24.30 -1.05
N PRO A 134 -2.10 24.07 -2.28
CA PRO A 134 -1.95 22.73 -2.84
C PRO A 134 -1.24 21.76 -1.90
N LEU A 135 -1.86 20.59 -1.69
CA LEU A 135 -1.31 19.53 -0.86
C LEU A 135 -0.18 18.85 -1.63
N THR A 136 1.03 18.81 -1.08
CA THR A 136 2.23 18.35 -1.82
C THR A 136 2.71 16.97 -1.43
N HIS A 137 2.48 16.57 -0.16
CA HIS A 137 2.99 15.33 0.39
C HIS A 137 1.94 14.68 1.28
N ILE A 138 1.79 13.37 1.16
CA ILE A 138 0.97 12.53 2.04
C ILE A 138 1.82 11.35 2.47
N ALA A 139 1.90 11.13 3.78
CA ALA A 139 2.44 9.91 4.35
C ALA A 139 1.38 9.28 5.24
N ALA A 140 1.27 7.96 5.19
CA ALA A 140 0.35 7.22 6.02
C ALA A 140 1.07 6.02 6.64
N TYR A 141 0.95 5.87 7.95
CA TYR A 141 1.56 4.77 8.69
C TYR A 141 0.85 4.54 10.02
N SER A 142 0.67 3.27 10.41
CA SER A 142 0.14 2.86 11.71
C SER A 142 -1.15 3.61 12.13
N GLY A 143 -2.13 3.69 11.22
CA GLY A 143 -3.41 4.36 11.48
C GLY A 143 -3.38 5.90 11.49
N PHE A 144 -2.25 6.54 11.19
CA PHE A 144 -2.14 7.98 11.06
C PHE A 144 -1.88 8.40 9.61
N ILE A 145 -2.48 9.52 9.21
CA ILE A 145 -2.27 10.17 7.92
C ILE A 145 -1.73 11.56 8.20
N ALA A 146 -0.52 11.85 7.72
CA ALA A 146 0.06 13.18 7.76
C ALA A 146 0.05 13.79 6.36
N THR A 147 -0.31 15.06 6.29
CA THR A 147 -0.44 15.83 5.05
C THR A 147 0.41 17.09 5.15
N GLY A 148 1.16 17.40 4.10
CA GLY A 148 2.03 18.57 4.02
C GLY A 148 1.71 19.41 2.79
N SER A 149 1.70 20.73 2.95
CA SER A 149 1.30 21.67 1.90
C SER A 149 2.31 22.80 1.71
N LYS A 150 2.10 23.55 0.63
CA LYS A 150 2.81 24.81 0.38
C LYS A 150 2.48 25.91 1.38
N ASP A 151 1.41 25.77 2.16
CA ASP A 151 1.04 26.69 3.24
C ASP A 151 1.91 26.58 4.51
N SER A 152 3.04 25.83 4.45
CA SER A 152 3.98 25.56 5.55
C SER A 152 3.42 24.75 6.72
N ARG A 153 2.17 24.28 6.64
CA ARG A 153 1.55 23.49 7.70
C ARG A 153 1.67 22.01 7.42
N VAL A 154 1.71 21.23 8.50
CA VAL A 154 1.52 19.78 8.46
C VAL A 154 0.31 19.42 9.31
N VAL A 155 -0.68 18.79 8.68
CA VAL A 155 -1.90 18.37 9.37
C VAL A 155 -1.90 16.85 9.49
N ILE A 156 -2.05 16.36 10.73
CA ILE A 156 -2.10 14.95 11.06
C ILE A 156 -3.55 14.60 11.38
N HIS A 157 -4.05 13.56 10.74
CA HIS A 157 -5.37 12.99 10.97
C HIS A 157 -5.22 11.54 11.45
N SER A 158 -6.08 11.13 12.38
CA SER A 158 -6.24 9.71 12.70
C SER A 158 -7.19 9.07 11.69
N LEU A 159 -6.83 7.88 11.20
CA LEU A 159 -7.67 7.14 10.26
C LEU A 159 -9.04 6.82 10.87
N ASN A 160 -9.10 6.47 12.15
CA ASN A 160 -10.36 6.16 12.84
C ASN A 160 -11.30 7.36 12.83
N THR A 161 -10.79 8.56 13.15
CA THR A 161 -11.57 9.80 13.10
C THR A 161 -12.06 10.09 11.68
N LEU A 162 -11.22 9.89 10.66
CA LEU A 162 -11.61 10.13 9.27
C LEU A 162 -12.69 9.16 8.76
N LEU A 163 -12.70 7.92 9.23
CA LEU A 163 -13.64 6.89 8.80
C LEU A 163 -14.99 6.95 9.54
N ILE A 164 -15.00 7.33 10.82
CA ILE A 164 -16.23 7.34 11.66
C ILE A 164 -17.13 8.54 11.32
N ASN A 165 -16.59 9.63 10.79
CA ASN A 165 -17.33 10.88 10.50
C ASN A 165 -18.43 10.76 9.41
N GLY A 166 -18.75 9.55 8.93
CA GLY A 166 -19.89 9.30 8.03
C GLY A 166 -21.21 8.99 8.73
N CYS A 167 -21.25 8.79 10.06
CA CYS A 167 -22.44 8.25 10.73
C CYS A 167 -23.22 9.23 11.64
N ASP A 168 -22.65 10.35 12.11
CA ASP A 168 -23.36 11.24 13.04
C ASP A 168 -23.02 12.73 12.76
N ASP A 169 -24.04 13.51 12.39
CA ASP A 169 -23.97 14.96 12.14
C ASP A 169 -23.85 15.78 13.45
N ASP A 170 -24.04 15.14 14.60
CA ASP A 170 -23.97 15.77 15.91
C ASP A 170 -22.76 15.24 16.69
N LEU A 171 -21.68 16.04 16.72
CA LEU A 171 -20.63 16.17 17.76
C LEU A 171 -19.19 16.28 17.21
N LYS A 172 -18.76 17.50 16.85
CA LYS A 172 -17.45 18.11 17.19
C LYS A 172 -16.13 17.29 17.08
N SER A 173 -16.04 16.19 16.32
CA SER A 173 -14.81 15.41 16.13
C SER A 173 -14.11 15.69 14.79
N ASP A 174 -14.49 16.76 14.11
CA ASP A 174 -13.92 17.17 12.81
C ASP A 174 -12.50 17.78 12.91
N ASN A 175 -11.89 17.66 14.09
CA ASN A 175 -10.59 18.22 14.41
C ASN A 175 -9.47 17.26 13.97
N ALA A 176 -8.51 17.81 13.23
CA ALA A 176 -7.24 17.14 13.00
C ALA A 176 -6.63 16.70 14.34
N PHE A 177 -5.97 15.54 14.35
CA PHE A 177 -5.27 15.02 15.53
C PHE A 177 -4.21 16.01 16.03
N ALA A 178 -3.46 16.61 15.10
CA ALA A 178 -2.53 17.69 15.38
C ALA A 178 -2.35 18.56 14.14
N ILE A 179 -2.13 19.86 14.36
CA ILE A 179 -1.74 20.83 13.33
C ILE A 179 -0.38 21.39 13.74
N LEU A 180 0.63 21.14 12.91
CA LEU A 180 1.99 21.59 13.13
C LEU A 180 2.24 22.82 12.25
N THR A 181 2.61 23.93 12.89
CA THR A 181 2.83 25.24 12.23
C THR A 181 4.23 25.79 12.48
N ASP A 182 5.19 24.92 12.78
CA ASP A 182 6.56 25.34 13.13
C ASP A 182 7.37 25.81 11.91
N HIS A 183 7.04 25.32 10.71
CA HIS A 183 7.72 25.71 9.47
C HIS A 183 7.25 27.07 8.96
N THR A 184 8.16 27.80 8.30
CA THR A 184 7.87 29.14 7.75
C THR A 184 7.71 29.13 6.23
N LEU A 185 8.21 28.10 5.56
CA LEU A 185 8.16 27.93 4.11
C LEU A 185 7.51 26.58 3.72
N PRO A 186 7.18 26.36 2.43
CA PRO A 186 6.56 25.14 1.94
C PRO A 186 7.21 23.85 2.43
N ILE A 187 6.39 22.87 2.78
CA ILE A 187 6.84 21.53 3.14
C ILE A 187 7.35 20.79 1.90
N THR A 188 8.55 20.22 2.00
CA THR A 188 9.26 19.56 0.89
C THR A 188 9.38 18.06 1.05
N SER A 189 9.25 17.53 2.25
CA SER A 189 9.15 16.09 2.46
C SER A 189 8.47 15.78 3.78
N LEU A 190 7.88 14.58 3.82
CA LEU A 190 7.10 14.11 4.93
C LEU A 190 7.22 12.59 4.99
N ASN A 191 7.82 12.05 6.05
CA ASN A 191 8.03 10.61 6.19
C ASN A 191 7.82 10.17 7.65
N PHE A 192 7.10 9.06 7.83
CA PHE A 192 7.04 8.36 9.11
C PHE A 192 8.21 7.38 9.25
N ASN A 193 8.67 7.16 10.48
CA ASN A 193 9.55 6.04 10.76
C ASN A 193 8.79 4.71 10.65
N LYS A 194 9.46 3.67 10.16
CA LYS A 194 8.89 2.31 10.01
C LYS A 194 9.33 1.39 11.16
N GLY A 195 9.25 1.90 12.38
CA GLY A 195 9.77 1.25 13.60
C GLY A 195 8.70 0.58 14.46
N LEU A 196 9.06 0.24 15.70
CA LEU A 196 8.12 -0.29 16.69
C LEU A 196 6.95 0.68 16.92
N ASN A 197 5.74 0.13 17.03
CA ASN A 197 4.48 0.89 17.14
C ASN A 197 4.42 1.93 18.27
N ASN A 198 5.31 1.83 19.26
CA ASN A 198 5.28 2.68 20.45
C ASN A 198 6.16 3.95 20.36
N ASP A 199 6.96 4.10 19.30
CA ASP A 199 7.79 5.30 19.06
C ASP A 199 7.57 5.80 17.63
N LEU A 200 6.34 6.21 17.33
CA LEU A 200 6.01 6.79 16.04
C LEU A 200 6.61 8.20 15.95
N LYS A 201 7.47 8.40 14.96
CA LYS A 201 8.12 9.67 14.66
C LYS A 201 7.75 10.11 13.26
N LEU A 202 7.40 11.38 13.14
CA LEU A 202 7.18 12.06 11.87
C LEU A 202 8.34 13.00 11.61
N VAL A 203 8.99 12.82 10.47
CA VAL A 203 10.05 13.73 10.01
C VAL A 203 9.49 14.59 8.88
N THR A 204 9.61 15.90 9.06
CA THR A 204 9.17 16.91 8.10
C THR A 204 10.36 17.74 7.66
N SER A 205 10.40 18.12 6.39
CA SER A 205 11.37 19.09 5.88
C SER A 205 10.68 20.22 5.15
N SER A 206 11.36 21.36 5.08
CA SER A 206 10.85 22.54 4.39
C SER A 206 11.97 23.27 3.66
N LEU A 207 11.56 24.15 2.74
CA LEU A 207 12.45 25.11 2.09
C LEU A 207 13.03 26.15 3.07
N ASP A 208 12.55 26.21 4.33
CA ASP A 208 13.12 27.04 5.41
C ASP A 208 14.47 26.55 5.95
N SER A 209 15.12 25.64 5.22
CA SER A 209 16.35 24.92 5.59
C SER A 209 16.28 24.13 6.89
N THR A 210 15.07 23.85 7.41
CA THR A 210 14.91 23.03 8.62
C THR A 210 14.29 21.66 8.34
N VAL A 211 14.71 20.70 9.16
CA VAL A 211 14.12 19.37 9.25
C VAL A 211 13.71 19.15 10.70
N ARG A 212 12.43 18.84 10.92
CA ARG A 212 11.86 18.67 12.25
C ARG A 212 11.43 17.24 12.44
N VAL A 213 11.72 16.71 13.62
CA VAL A 213 11.32 15.37 14.04
C VAL A 213 10.31 15.53 15.17
N TYR A 214 9.09 15.03 14.96
CA TYR A 214 8.02 15.01 15.94
C TYR A 214 7.83 13.61 16.46
N SER A 215 7.65 13.46 17.77
CA SER A 215 7.18 12.22 18.38
C SER A 215 5.66 12.27 18.48
N ILE A 216 5.00 11.24 17.98
CA ILE A 216 3.56 11.08 17.97
C ILE A 216 3.24 9.93 18.91
N THR A 217 2.40 10.19 19.91
CA THR A 217 1.95 9.17 20.87
C THR A 217 0.43 9.21 20.91
N LEU A 218 -0.21 8.05 21.12
CA LEU A 218 -1.68 7.99 21.18
C LEU A 218 -2.28 8.86 22.31
N SER A 219 -1.52 9.00 23.40
CA SER A 219 -1.93 9.70 24.64
C SER A 219 -1.62 11.20 24.65
N SER A 220 -0.61 11.64 23.90
CA SER A 220 -0.17 13.04 23.86
C SER A 220 -0.08 13.50 22.42
N GLN A 221 -0.61 14.69 22.14
CA GLN A 221 -0.47 15.38 20.85
C GLN A 221 0.98 15.34 20.34
N ALA A 222 1.15 15.50 19.03
CA ALA A 222 2.46 15.51 18.37
C ALA A 222 3.41 16.53 19.02
N LYS A 223 4.54 16.05 19.56
CA LYS A 223 5.52 16.87 20.26
C LYS A 223 6.80 16.98 19.44
N LEU A 224 7.31 18.20 19.27
CA LEU A 224 8.60 18.45 18.62
C LEU A 224 9.74 17.85 19.45
N ALA A 225 10.47 16.90 18.86
CA ALA A 225 11.58 16.21 19.52
C ALA A 225 12.93 16.83 19.16
N THR A 226 13.18 17.12 17.88
CA THR A 226 14.46 17.70 17.42
C THR A 226 14.20 18.60 16.22
N THR A 227 14.89 19.74 16.17
CA THR A 227 14.98 20.59 14.97
C THR A 227 16.40 20.55 14.44
N ILE A 228 16.58 20.23 13.17
CA ILE A 228 17.87 20.21 12.49
C ILE A 228 17.87 21.37 11.50
N VAL A 229 18.86 22.26 11.60
CA VAL A 229 19.00 23.41 10.71
C VAL A 229 20.14 23.13 9.74
N SER A 230 19.82 23.09 8.46
CA SER A 230 20.75 22.91 7.35
C SER A 230 21.32 24.26 6.86
N THR A 231 22.44 24.21 6.15
CA THR A 231 23.06 25.39 5.51
C THR A 231 22.22 25.89 4.35
N ASP A 232 21.72 24.96 3.53
CA ASP A 232 20.90 25.24 2.34
C ASP A 232 19.47 24.69 2.49
N ALA A 233 18.56 25.19 1.66
CA ALA A 233 17.16 24.76 1.62
C ALA A 233 17.06 23.24 1.35
N VAL A 234 16.25 22.56 2.15
CA VAL A 234 16.07 21.10 2.08
C VAL A 234 14.91 20.78 1.15
N THR A 235 15.17 20.05 0.08
CA THR A 235 14.20 19.70 -0.97
C THR A 235 13.66 18.29 -0.84
N SER A 236 14.41 17.36 -0.23
CA SER A 236 13.95 15.99 0.02
C SER A 236 14.67 15.38 1.23
N VAL A 237 14.07 14.38 1.87
CA VAL A 237 14.69 13.68 3.00
C VAL A 237 14.43 12.17 2.90
N ALA A 238 15.48 11.38 3.16
CA ALA A 238 15.37 9.94 3.38
C ALA A 238 15.73 9.58 4.83
N LEU A 239 14.96 8.62 5.37
CA LEU A 239 15.11 8.09 6.72
C LEU A 239 15.79 6.73 6.67
N ASP A 240 16.84 6.54 7.48
CA ASP A 240 17.35 5.20 7.77
C ASP A 240 16.23 4.34 8.38
N PRO A 241 16.00 3.08 7.94
CA PRO A 241 14.94 2.23 8.46
C PRO A 241 14.98 2.05 9.98
N ALA A 242 16.18 2.06 10.57
CA ALA A 242 16.40 2.00 12.01
C ALA A 242 16.48 3.37 12.70
N MET A 243 16.17 4.47 11.99
CA MET A 243 16.24 5.86 12.47
C MET A 243 17.62 6.22 13.05
N ARG A 244 18.73 5.66 12.54
CA ARG A 244 20.08 5.98 13.02
C ARG A 244 20.64 7.27 12.42
N ALA A 245 20.20 7.60 11.20
CA ALA A 245 20.65 8.77 10.46
C ALA A 245 19.56 9.30 9.51
N LEU A 246 19.71 10.55 9.11
CA LEU A 246 18.92 11.23 8.08
C LEU A 246 19.81 11.61 6.91
N TYR A 247 19.22 11.61 5.71
CA TYR A 247 19.89 12.05 4.48
C TYR A 247 19.07 13.18 3.89
N LEU A 248 19.65 14.37 3.83
CA LEU A 248 18.98 15.59 3.39
C LEU A 248 19.41 15.94 1.98
N GLY A 249 18.48 15.99 1.05
CA GLY A 249 18.69 16.52 -0.29
C GLY A 249 18.57 18.03 -0.28
N LEU A 250 19.58 18.71 -0.78
CA LEU A 250 19.66 20.17 -0.77
C LEU A 250 19.37 20.76 -2.15
N ASN A 251 19.02 22.05 -2.16
CA ASN A 251 18.75 22.84 -3.36
C ASN A 251 20.01 23.15 -4.21
N ASN A 252 21.19 22.74 -3.77
CA ASN A 252 22.46 22.89 -4.48
C ASN A 252 22.94 21.57 -5.15
N GLY A 253 22.13 20.51 -5.08
CA GLY A 253 22.47 19.19 -5.62
C GLY A 253 23.34 18.32 -4.72
N GLN A 254 23.62 18.76 -3.48
CA GLN A 254 24.35 17.98 -2.48
C GLN A 254 23.41 17.21 -1.56
N ILE A 255 23.83 16.01 -1.16
CA ILE A 255 23.13 15.22 -0.14
C ILE A 255 23.92 15.28 1.15
N ARG A 256 23.30 15.69 2.25
CA ARG A 256 23.91 15.78 3.57
C ARG A 256 23.54 14.59 4.44
N TYR A 257 24.54 13.87 4.94
CA TYR A 257 24.40 12.84 5.96
C TYR A 257 24.34 13.48 7.36
N VAL A 258 23.34 13.08 8.15
CA VAL A 258 23.15 13.58 9.51
C VAL A 258 22.97 12.39 10.46
N PRO A 259 23.98 12.03 11.27
CA PRO A 259 23.83 10.97 12.26
C PRO A 259 22.93 11.46 13.41
N LEU A 260 21.93 10.66 13.76
CA LEU A 260 21.06 10.92 14.92
C LEU A 260 21.63 10.36 16.23
N PHE A 261 22.72 9.59 16.16
CA PHE A 261 23.44 9.07 17.31
C PHE A 261 24.94 9.25 17.09
N LYS A 262 25.65 9.73 18.12
CA LYS A 262 27.10 9.96 18.06
C LYS A 262 27.76 9.45 19.33
N ALA A 263 28.87 8.75 19.17
CA ALA A 263 29.71 8.36 20.31
C ALA A 263 30.35 9.62 20.91
N ASN A 264 30.10 9.85 22.19
CA ASN A 264 30.73 10.93 22.90
C ASN A 264 32.23 10.61 23.09
N PRO A 265 33.16 11.44 22.60
CA PRO A 265 34.60 11.15 22.65
C PRO A 265 35.13 10.92 24.07
N ARG A 266 34.50 11.52 25.08
CA ARG A 266 34.93 11.43 26.48
C ARG A 266 34.39 10.20 27.19
N THR A 267 33.11 9.90 27.02
CA THR A 267 32.45 8.80 27.75
C THR A 267 32.45 7.49 26.96
N LYS A 268 32.75 7.54 25.65
CA LYS A 268 32.64 6.41 24.70
C LYS A 268 31.23 5.79 24.63
N VAL A 269 30.22 6.45 25.21
CA VAL A 269 28.82 6.05 25.13
C VAL A 269 28.18 6.70 23.91
N ILE A 270 27.30 5.96 23.24
CA ILE A 270 26.52 6.46 22.11
C ILE A 270 25.37 7.30 22.66
N GLU A 271 25.37 8.59 22.34
CA GLU A 271 24.36 9.54 22.77
C GLU A 271 23.52 9.99 21.57
N ALA A 272 22.23 10.27 21.82
CA ALA A 272 21.33 10.80 20.79
C ALA A 272 21.71 12.26 20.44
N VAL A 273 21.80 12.56 19.16
CA VAL A 273 21.99 13.90 18.62
C VAL A 273 20.62 14.59 18.57
N GLY A 274 20.32 15.37 19.59
CA GLY A 274 19.05 16.09 19.70
C GLY A 274 18.18 15.58 20.86
N GLY A 275 16.86 15.65 20.70
CA GLY A 275 15.87 15.25 21.69
C GLY A 275 15.38 16.40 22.57
N LEU A 276 14.19 16.22 23.16
CA LEU A 276 13.53 17.17 24.08
C LEU A 276 13.39 18.61 23.52
N GLY A 277 13.19 18.75 22.21
CA GLY A 277 13.03 20.03 21.53
C GLY A 277 14.35 20.73 21.17
N LYS A 278 15.50 20.04 21.30
CA LYS A 278 16.81 20.61 20.99
C LYS A 278 16.97 20.99 19.51
N ILE A 279 17.63 22.12 19.27
CA ILE A 279 18.00 22.60 17.94
C ILE A 279 19.45 22.18 17.66
N VAL A 280 19.67 21.53 16.50
CA VAL A 280 20.96 21.06 16.02
C VAL A 280 21.27 21.76 14.72
N THR A 281 22.21 22.70 14.75
CA THR A 281 22.67 23.40 13.55
C THR A 281 23.80 22.63 12.88
N LEU A 282 23.62 22.25 11.63
CA LEU A 282 24.65 21.60 10.82
C LEU A 282 25.69 22.64 10.42
N LYS A 283 26.96 22.31 10.64
CA LYS A 283 28.06 23.13 10.16
C LYS A 283 28.28 22.87 8.66
N PRO A 284 28.71 23.90 7.90
CA PRO A 284 29.22 23.70 6.55
C PRO A 284 30.36 22.68 6.57
N ASP A 285 30.35 21.76 5.62
CA ASP A 285 31.36 20.71 5.51
C ASP A 285 32.24 20.97 4.31
N VAL A 286 33.36 21.63 4.58
CA VAL A 286 34.35 22.01 3.59
C VAL A 286 35.08 20.78 3.04
N ASP A 287 35.20 19.72 3.84
CA ASP A 287 35.95 18.50 3.52
C ASP A 287 35.09 17.40 2.88
N TYR A 288 33.77 17.64 2.71
CA TYR A 288 32.80 16.69 2.17
C TYR A 288 32.78 15.32 2.90
N LEU A 289 33.09 15.32 4.19
CA LEU A 289 33.12 14.12 5.05
C LEU A 289 31.73 13.56 5.35
N ASP A 290 30.70 14.39 5.36
CA ASP A 290 29.31 14.00 5.57
C ASP A 290 28.42 14.46 4.39
N THR A 291 29.01 14.83 3.26
CA THR A 291 28.29 15.27 2.05
C THR A 291 28.56 14.33 0.87
N PHE A 292 27.52 14.02 0.11
CA PHE A 292 27.62 13.36 -1.20
C PHE A 292 27.42 14.40 -2.31
N THR A 293 28.34 14.40 -3.29
CA THR A 293 28.40 15.37 -4.39
C THR A 293 28.06 14.78 -5.76
N CYS A 294 27.52 13.54 -5.81
CA CYS A 294 27.34 12.77 -7.05
C CYS A 294 26.58 13.52 -8.16
N HIS A 295 25.52 14.26 -7.82
CA HIS A 295 24.75 15.04 -8.80
C HIS A 295 25.47 16.32 -9.23
N GLN A 296 26.12 16.99 -8.28
CA GLN A 296 26.88 18.21 -8.51
C GLN A 296 28.07 17.94 -9.46
N ASP A 297 28.79 16.83 -9.27
CA ASP A 297 29.93 16.42 -10.10
C ASP A 297 29.49 16.03 -11.52
N HIS A 298 28.33 15.36 -11.66
CA HIS A 298 27.82 14.95 -12.97
C HIS A 298 27.39 16.15 -13.84
N HIS A 299 26.76 17.17 -13.22
CA HIS A 299 26.28 18.37 -13.91
C HIS A 299 27.27 19.56 -13.91
N LYS A 300 28.51 19.36 -13.44
CA LYS A 300 29.58 20.38 -13.38
C LYS A 300 29.14 21.69 -12.70
N ASN A 301 28.54 21.62 -11.51
CA ASN A 301 28.09 22.80 -10.74
C ASN A 301 27.07 23.70 -11.46
N ALA A 302 26.07 23.12 -12.11
CA ALA A 302 24.94 23.91 -12.61
C ALA A 302 24.19 24.58 -11.44
N SER A 303 23.90 25.88 -11.56
CA SER A 303 23.30 26.70 -10.49
C SER A 303 21.84 26.37 -10.16
N ASP A 304 21.16 25.60 -11.02
CA ASP A 304 19.75 25.25 -10.89
C ASP A 304 19.58 23.72 -10.81
N LEU A 305 20.20 23.13 -9.80
CA LEU A 305 20.19 21.70 -9.55
C LEU A 305 19.76 21.45 -8.12
N PHE A 306 18.66 20.72 -7.94
CA PHE A 306 18.20 20.30 -6.64
C PHE A 306 17.85 18.82 -6.64
N ILE A 307 17.94 18.20 -5.47
CA ILE A 307 17.60 16.79 -5.31
C ILE A 307 16.10 16.67 -5.05
N SER A 308 15.39 16.15 -6.03
CA SER A 308 13.94 16.05 -6.03
C SER A 308 13.43 14.90 -5.15
N GLN A 309 14.12 13.76 -5.16
CA GLN A 309 13.70 12.54 -4.44
C GLN A 309 14.88 11.78 -3.85
N LEU A 310 14.68 11.26 -2.64
CA LEU A 310 15.64 10.40 -1.93
C LEU A 310 14.92 9.23 -1.28
N LYS A 311 15.48 8.02 -1.43
CA LYS A 311 15.04 6.80 -0.75
C LYS A 311 16.23 5.90 -0.38
N LEU A 312 16.09 5.13 0.69
CA LEU A 312 17.09 4.18 1.15
C LEU A 312 16.64 2.75 0.96
N SER A 313 17.59 1.86 0.72
CA SER A 313 17.37 0.41 0.78
C SER A 313 16.84 -0.02 2.15
N LEU A 314 16.20 -1.20 2.20
CA LEU A 314 15.75 -1.84 3.44
C LEU A 314 16.90 -2.01 4.45
N ASP A 315 18.09 -2.33 3.95
CA ASP A 315 19.27 -2.57 4.79
C ASP A 315 19.92 -1.26 5.27
N GLY A 316 19.51 -0.11 4.72
CA GLY A 316 20.07 1.21 5.05
C GLY A 316 21.52 1.39 4.59
N THR A 317 21.95 0.66 3.55
CA THR A 317 23.33 0.68 3.02
C THR A 317 23.43 1.41 1.67
N LEU A 318 22.37 1.42 0.89
CA LEU A 318 22.31 2.05 -0.42
C LEU A 318 21.32 3.20 -0.42
N LEU A 319 21.74 4.33 -0.99
CA LEU A 319 20.93 5.52 -1.18
C LEU A 319 20.60 5.68 -2.66
N VAL A 320 19.31 5.77 -2.96
CA VAL A 320 18.78 6.09 -4.29
C VAL A 320 18.40 7.56 -4.30
N SER A 321 18.97 8.31 -5.23
CA SER A 321 18.82 9.75 -5.34
C SER A 321 18.42 10.15 -6.76
N GLY A 322 17.45 11.06 -6.88
CA GLY A 322 17.00 11.65 -8.13
C GLY A 322 17.10 13.17 -8.10
N ASP A 323 17.45 13.78 -9.23
CA ASP A 323 17.61 15.23 -9.37
C ASP A 323 16.44 15.90 -10.13
N SER A 324 16.55 17.22 -10.32
CA SER A 324 15.63 18.02 -11.12
C SER A 324 15.80 17.87 -12.64
N LYS A 325 16.90 17.27 -13.09
CA LYS A 325 17.25 17.12 -14.51
C LYS A 325 16.99 15.73 -15.09
N GLY A 326 16.57 14.79 -14.25
CA GLY A 326 16.18 13.44 -14.65
C GLY A 326 17.28 12.38 -14.48
N CYS A 327 18.39 12.68 -13.82
CA CYS A 327 19.43 11.72 -13.46
C CYS A 327 19.10 11.03 -12.13
N LEU A 328 19.37 9.72 -12.06
CA LEU A 328 19.28 8.97 -10.82
C LEU A 328 20.55 8.16 -10.56
N PHE A 329 21.00 8.19 -9.30
CA PHE A 329 22.15 7.45 -8.83
C PHE A 329 21.79 6.55 -7.65
N VAL A 330 22.34 5.34 -7.68
CA VAL A 330 22.42 4.44 -6.53
C VAL A 330 23.83 4.56 -5.95
N VAL A 331 23.93 5.06 -4.74
CA VAL A 331 25.17 5.36 -4.04
C VAL A 331 25.29 4.45 -2.82
N ASP A 332 26.47 3.90 -2.59
CA ASP A 332 26.77 3.23 -1.32
C ASP A 332 27.11 4.28 -0.27
N ILE A 333 26.40 4.25 0.85
CA ILE A 333 26.50 5.24 1.92
C ILE A 333 27.88 5.19 2.59
N THR A 334 28.45 4.00 2.74
CA THR A 334 29.68 3.80 3.50
C THR A 334 30.90 4.25 2.71
N THR A 335 30.97 3.86 1.44
CA THR A 335 32.07 4.21 0.53
C THR A 335 31.86 5.56 -0.17
N LYS A 336 30.62 6.08 -0.15
CA LYS A 336 30.14 7.25 -0.91
C LYS A 336 30.31 7.13 -2.43
N GLN A 337 30.54 5.92 -2.93
CA GLN A 337 30.76 5.69 -4.35
C GLN A 337 29.43 5.42 -5.06
N ILE A 338 29.35 5.86 -6.31
CA ILE A 338 28.22 5.56 -7.19
C ILE A 338 28.34 4.10 -7.61
N ARG A 339 27.39 3.27 -7.17
CA ARG A 339 27.33 1.86 -7.54
C ARG A 339 26.65 1.65 -8.90
N LYS A 340 25.59 2.43 -9.18
CA LYS A 340 24.80 2.28 -10.40
C LYS A 340 24.21 3.62 -10.82
N LYS A 341 24.32 3.94 -12.11
CA LYS A 341 23.57 5.01 -12.77
C LYS A 341 22.35 4.40 -13.44
N LEU A 342 21.15 4.90 -13.14
CA LEU A 342 19.92 4.44 -13.78
C LEU A 342 19.68 5.20 -15.09
N LYS A 343 18.68 4.76 -15.86
CA LYS A 343 18.36 5.40 -17.14
C LYS A 343 17.82 6.81 -16.89
N GLU A 344 18.39 7.77 -17.59
CA GLU A 344 17.97 9.18 -17.49
C GLU A 344 16.55 9.36 -18.04
N LEU A 345 15.77 10.17 -17.32
CA LEU A 345 14.42 10.57 -17.69
C LEU A 345 14.39 12.03 -18.15
N VAL A 346 13.31 12.41 -18.84
CA VAL A 346 13.11 13.79 -19.28
C VAL A 346 12.35 14.56 -18.20
N GLY A 347 12.99 15.57 -17.62
CA GLY A 347 12.42 16.45 -16.60
C GLY A 347 12.72 15.99 -15.16
N GLU A 348 12.15 16.71 -14.18
CA GLU A 348 12.38 16.43 -12.77
C GLU A 348 11.85 15.05 -12.36
N ILE A 349 12.62 14.34 -11.52
CA ILE A 349 12.18 13.06 -10.96
C ILE A 349 11.03 13.31 -10.00
N SER A 350 9.90 12.68 -10.29
CA SER A 350 8.64 12.95 -9.60
C SER A 350 8.45 12.06 -8.39
N ASN A 351 8.74 10.77 -8.50
CA ASN A 351 8.62 9.80 -7.41
C ASN A 351 9.66 8.69 -7.55
N ILE A 352 10.13 8.20 -6.40
CA ILE A 352 10.96 7.01 -6.26
C ILE A 352 10.36 6.15 -5.16
N GLU A 353 10.06 4.88 -5.47
CA GLU A 353 9.59 3.89 -4.51
C GLU A 353 10.50 2.66 -4.51
N LEU A 354 10.74 2.12 -3.32
CA LEU A 354 11.54 0.92 -3.12
C LEU A 354 10.67 -0.19 -2.54
N TRP A 355 10.79 -1.38 -3.11
CA TRP A 355 10.03 -2.57 -2.74
C TRP A 355 10.96 -3.76 -2.55
N THR A 356 10.68 -4.59 -1.55
CA THR A 356 11.51 -5.76 -1.24
C THR A 356 10.86 -7.02 -1.76
N ILE A 357 11.63 -7.84 -2.47
CA ILE A 357 11.12 -8.98 -3.25
C ILE A 357 11.99 -10.22 -3.01
N LYS A 358 11.38 -11.40 -3.05
CA LYS A 358 12.13 -12.66 -3.01
C LYS A 358 12.74 -12.92 -4.39
N ALA A 359 14.01 -13.31 -4.46
CA ALA A 359 14.76 -13.37 -5.73
C ALA A 359 14.10 -14.27 -6.79
N ASP A 360 13.47 -15.36 -6.35
CA ASP A 360 12.73 -16.31 -7.21
C ASP A 360 11.21 -16.20 -6.99
N ASP A 361 10.66 -14.98 -6.98
CA ASP A 361 9.21 -14.80 -6.85
C ASP A 361 8.54 -15.08 -8.21
N SER A 362 7.82 -16.20 -8.28
CA SER A 362 7.03 -16.61 -9.47
C SER A 362 6.00 -15.56 -9.90
N LYS A 363 5.72 -14.56 -9.06
CA LYS A 363 4.93 -13.37 -9.39
C LYS A 363 5.51 -12.53 -10.52
N PHE A 364 6.77 -12.71 -10.91
CA PHE A 364 7.36 -11.98 -12.04
C PHE A 364 7.50 -12.83 -13.30
N ASP A 365 7.29 -14.14 -13.20
CA ASP A 365 7.36 -15.06 -14.33
C ASP A 365 6.04 -15.02 -15.10
N ASN A 366 6.10 -14.54 -16.35
CA ASN A 366 4.97 -14.47 -17.26
C ASN A 366 4.57 -15.89 -17.72
N SER A 367 4.13 -16.76 -16.81
CA SER A 367 3.54 -18.04 -17.15
C SER A 367 2.11 -17.80 -17.66
N GLY A 368 2.00 -17.29 -18.89
CA GLY A 368 0.80 -17.31 -19.73
C GLY A 368 -0.54 -17.03 -19.03
N VAL A 369 -0.93 -15.75 -18.98
CA VAL A 369 -2.32 -15.27 -18.84
C VAL A 369 -3.15 -16.08 -17.83
N ASP A 370 -2.89 -15.88 -16.55
CA ASP A 370 -3.88 -16.23 -15.53
C ASP A 370 -5.18 -15.47 -15.83
N LYS A 371 -6.21 -16.19 -16.32
CA LYS A 371 -7.57 -15.65 -16.53
C LYS A 371 -8.20 -15.11 -15.23
N SER A 372 -7.57 -15.38 -14.08
CA SER A 372 -7.98 -14.95 -12.74
C SER A 372 -7.33 -13.64 -12.27
N VAL A 373 -6.46 -13.02 -13.09
CA VAL A 373 -5.87 -11.72 -12.76
C VAL A 373 -6.89 -10.62 -13.03
N MET A 374 -7.25 -9.90 -11.98
CA MET A 374 -8.07 -8.69 -12.08
C MET A 374 -7.30 -7.65 -12.89
N ARG A 375 -7.86 -7.25 -14.04
CA ARG A 375 -7.20 -6.33 -14.97
C ARG A 375 -7.55 -4.87 -14.71
N SER A 376 -8.76 -4.62 -14.23
CA SER A 376 -9.30 -3.28 -13.97
C SER A 376 -9.60 -3.09 -12.49
N ILE A 377 -9.44 -1.86 -12.01
CA ILE A 377 -9.81 -1.44 -10.65
C ILE A 377 -11.22 -0.82 -10.72
N PRO A 378 -12.05 -0.93 -9.67
CA PRO A 378 -13.29 -0.18 -9.59
C PRO A 378 -13.08 1.31 -9.89
N ILE A 379 -14.01 1.91 -10.63
CA ILE A 379 -13.92 3.34 -10.96
C ILE A 379 -14.13 4.13 -9.68
N LEU A 380 -13.19 5.03 -9.38
CA LEU A 380 -13.27 5.90 -8.22
C LEU A 380 -14.46 6.86 -8.35
N LYS A 381 -15.38 6.82 -7.39
CA LYS A 381 -16.51 7.74 -7.31
C LYS A 381 -16.03 9.16 -7.02
N ARG A 382 -16.78 10.13 -7.53
CA ARG A 382 -16.51 11.57 -7.39
C ARG A 382 -17.33 12.24 -6.28
N SER A 383 -18.47 11.66 -5.92
CA SER A 383 -19.31 12.07 -4.78
C SER A 383 -18.95 11.28 -3.54
N ILE A 384 -19.10 11.91 -2.37
CA ILE A 384 -18.94 11.26 -1.07
C ILE A 384 -19.98 10.14 -0.97
N MET A 385 -19.59 9.04 -0.33
CA MET A 385 -20.44 7.89 -0.06
C MET A 385 -21.67 8.31 0.79
N GLU A 386 -22.86 7.96 0.33
CA GLU A 386 -24.11 8.09 1.12
C GLU A 386 -24.44 6.76 1.81
N GLU A 387 -25.27 6.77 2.85
CA GLU A 387 -25.70 5.54 3.56
C GLU A 387 -26.35 4.50 2.61
N LYS A 388 -27.03 4.96 1.55
CA LYS A 388 -27.61 4.07 0.53
C LYS A 388 -26.54 3.29 -0.25
N ASP A 389 -25.36 3.88 -0.43
CA ASP A 389 -24.23 3.22 -1.08
C ASP A 389 -23.60 2.16 -0.18
N LEU A 390 -23.71 2.30 1.15
CA LEU A 390 -23.21 1.30 2.12
C LEU A 390 -23.99 -0.03 2.02
N ASN A 391 -25.32 0.07 1.82
CA ASN A 391 -26.18 -1.12 1.72
C ASN A 391 -25.99 -1.90 0.41
N ASN A 392 -25.51 -1.25 -0.65
CA ASN A 392 -25.29 -1.87 -1.97
C ASN A 392 -23.80 -2.15 -2.26
N GLN A 393 -22.99 -2.34 -1.23
CA GLN A 393 -21.54 -2.48 -1.39
C GLN A 393 -21.13 -3.80 -2.04
N ASN A 394 -20.54 -3.69 -3.23
CA ASN A 394 -19.78 -4.75 -3.85
C ASN A 394 -18.30 -4.59 -3.48
N LEU A 395 -17.81 -5.45 -2.58
CA LEU A 395 -16.40 -5.50 -2.21
C LEU A 395 -15.68 -6.51 -3.08
N LEU A 396 -14.67 -6.05 -3.81
CA LEU A 396 -13.86 -6.93 -4.63
C LEU A 396 -12.59 -7.30 -3.85
N MET A 397 -12.62 -8.48 -3.22
CA MET A 397 -11.50 -8.99 -2.42
C MET A 397 -11.09 -10.38 -2.90
N LYS A 398 -9.81 -10.53 -3.25
CA LYS A 398 -9.23 -11.85 -3.49
C LYS A 398 -8.85 -12.46 -2.16
N LEU A 399 -9.67 -13.40 -1.68
CA LEU A 399 -9.31 -14.23 -0.55
C LEU A 399 -8.09 -15.06 -0.93
N THR A 400 -6.95 -14.78 -0.30
CA THR A 400 -5.84 -15.72 -0.38
C THR A 400 -6.25 -16.94 0.43
N THR A 401 -6.35 -18.10 -0.22
CA THR A 401 -6.50 -19.38 0.45
C THR A 401 -5.23 -19.65 1.27
N THR A 402 -5.19 -19.10 2.48
CA THR A 402 -4.42 -19.67 3.58
C THR A 402 -5.25 -20.76 4.22
N GLY A 403 -5.88 -21.62 3.41
CA GLY A 403 -6.07 -22.97 3.89
C GLY A 403 -4.67 -23.50 4.18
N PRO A 404 -4.43 -24.26 5.26
CA PRO A 404 -3.29 -25.14 5.20
C PRO A 404 -3.44 -25.85 3.85
N LYS A 405 -2.44 -25.72 2.97
CA LYS A 405 -2.13 -26.91 2.19
C LYS A 405 -1.96 -27.93 3.30
N ASP A 406 -2.94 -28.80 3.51
CA ASP A 406 -2.77 -29.96 4.37
C ASP A 406 -1.66 -30.72 3.65
N VAL A 407 -0.43 -30.28 3.91
CA VAL A 407 0.78 -30.95 3.52
C VAL A 407 0.63 -32.23 4.29
N TRP A 408 0.25 -33.28 3.57
CA TRP A 408 -0.07 -34.57 4.14
C TRP A 408 0.96 -34.89 5.22
N ASN A 409 0.50 -34.83 6.48
CA ASN A 409 1.38 -34.94 7.60
C ASN A 409 1.33 -36.38 8.06
N LEU A 410 2.32 -37.16 7.63
CA LEU A 410 2.42 -38.58 7.96
C LEU A 410 2.25 -38.84 9.45
N SER A 411 2.76 -37.96 10.33
CA SER A 411 2.62 -38.14 11.79
C SER A 411 1.19 -37.97 12.30
N LYS A 412 0.41 -37.09 11.67
CA LYS A 412 -1.01 -36.90 11.98
C LYS A 412 -1.82 -38.08 11.42
N PHE A 413 -1.57 -38.43 10.16
CA PHE A 413 -2.18 -39.58 9.51
C PHE A 413 -1.93 -40.90 10.26
N LEU A 414 -0.69 -41.16 10.71
CA LEU A 414 -0.37 -42.36 11.49
C LEU A 414 -1.08 -42.40 12.84
N LYS A 415 -1.28 -41.24 13.50
CA LYS A 415 -2.07 -41.17 14.74
C LYS A 415 -3.54 -41.44 14.48
N ASP A 416 -4.07 -40.91 13.38
CA ASP A 416 -5.44 -41.13 12.97
C ASP A 416 -5.66 -42.63 12.67
N VAL A 417 -4.78 -43.25 11.87
CA VAL A 417 -4.79 -44.70 11.58
C VAL A 417 -4.63 -45.54 12.85
N GLN A 418 -3.74 -45.17 13.77
CA GLN A 418 -3.59 -45.88 15.04
C GLN A 418 -4.84 -45.76 15.93
N SER A 419 -5.56 -44.64 15.84
CA SER A 419 -6.83 -44.46 16.55
C SER A 419 -7.95 -45.28 15.92
N GLU A 420 -7.97 -45.41 14.59
CA GLU A 420 -8.90 -46.26 13.85
C GLU A 420 -8.62 -47.75 14.13
N GLU A 421 -7.35 -48.18 14.16
CA GLU A 421 -6.98 -49.57 14.46
C GLU A 421 -7.52 -50.05 15.82
N LYS A 422 -7.57 -49.18 16.82
CA LYS A 422 -8.14 -49.51 18.14
C LYS A 422 -9.63 -49.87 18.07
N VAL A 423 -10.37 -49.36 17.09
CA VAL A 423 -11.79 -49.68 16.88
C VAL A 423 -11.96 -51.08 16.31
N PHE A 424 -10.98 -51.55 15.54
CA PHE A 424 -10.99 -52.87 14.89
C PHE A 424 -10.20 -53.94 15.66
N ALA A 425 -9.47 -53.55 16.71
CA ALA A 425 -8.81 -54.49 17.61
C ALA A 425 -9.86 -55.27 18.43
N ASN A 426 -10.09 -56.53 18.08
CA ASN A 426 -10.93 -57.42 18.87
C ASN A 426 -10.23 -57.74 20.20
N PHE A 427 -10.69 -57.15 21.29
CA PHE A 427 -10.20 -57.44 22.66
C PHE A 427 -10.84 -58.69 23.28
N THR A 428 -11.55 -59.50 22.50
CA THR A 428 -12.20 -60.74 22.91
C THR A 428 -11.69 -61.91 22.07
N SER A 429 -11.67 -63.13 22.63
CA SER A 429 -11.22 -64.39 21.99
C SER A 429 -12.10 -64.87 20.81
N VAL A 430 -12.82 -63.96 20.16
CA VAL A 430 -13.68 -64.24 19.02
C VAL A 430 -12.95 -63.74 17.78
N ASP A 431 -12.34 -64.67 17.04
CA ASP A 431 -11.75 -64.42 15.73
C ASP A 431 -12.87 -64.15 14.72
N SER A 432 -13.22 -62.88 14.50
CA SER A 432 -14.08 -62.50 13.39
C SER A 432 -13.24 -62.41 12.11
N GLN A 433 -13.25 -63.46 11.30
CA GLN A 433 -12.66 -63.46 9.97
C GLN A 433 -13.60 -62.78 8.98
N THR A 434 -13.15 -61.71 8.31
CA THR A 434 -13.85 -61.16 7.16
C THR A 434 -13.49 -61.98 5.92
N ILE A 435 -14.37 -62.90 5.54
CA ILE A 435 -14.28 -63.58 4.25
C ILE A 435 -14.78 -62.60 3.19
N ASN A 436 -13.89 -62.11 2.32
CA ASN A 436 -14.28 -61.42 1.09
C ASN A 436 -14.85 -62.47 0.12
N SER A 437 -16.10 -62.89 0.35
CA SER A 437 -16.85 -63.68 -0.61
C SER A 437 -17.54 -62.72 -1.58
N SER A 438 -17.07 -62.71 -2.82
CA SER A 438 -17.69 -62.05 -3.98
C SER A 438 -19.01 -62.74 -4.35
N GLY A 439 -20.00 -62.65 -3.47
CA GLY A 439 -21.30 -63.29 -3.66
C GLY A 439 -22.07 -63.46 -2.35
N PHE A 440 -22.54 -62.36 -1.76
CA PHE A 440 -23.54 -62.41 -0.69
C PHE A 440 -24.88 -61.93 -1.25
N SER A 441 -25.64 -62.86 -1.82
CA SER A 441 -27.07 -62.70 -2.03
C SER A 441 -27.73 -62.65 -0.65
N ILE A 442 -28.07 -61.45 -0.19
CA ILE A 442 -28.91 -61.31 0.99
C ILE A 442 -30.23 -62.01 0.65
N ASN A 443 -30.54 -63.09 1.37
CA ASN A 443 -31.84 -63.74 1.31
C ASN A 443 -32.82 -62.82 2.05
N ILE A 444 -33.09 -61.66 1.46
CA ILE A 444 -34.15 -60.77 1.91
C ILE A 444 -35.44 -61.49 1.54
N ASP A 445 -36.20 -61.89 2.55
CA ASP A 445 -37.50 -62.51 2.37
C ASP A 445 -38.31 -61.70 1.36
N LYS A 446 -38.56 -62.28 0.17
CA LYS A 446 -39.25 -61.61 -0.95
C LYS A 446 -40.63 -61.07 -0.55
N THR A 447 -41.19 -61.59 0.54
CA THR A 447 -42.43 -61.11 1.17
C THR A 447 -42.25 -59.71 1.77
N THR A 448 -41.20 -59.48 2.55
CA THR A 448 -40.91 -58.16 3.17
C THR A 448 -40.67 -57.06 2.13
N ILE A 449 -39.98 -57.37 1.03
CA ILE A 449 -39.81 -56.43 -0.09
C ILE A 449 -41.14 -56.13 -0.77
N LYS A 450 -42.04 -57.11 -0.87
CA LYS A 450 -43.35 -56.92 -1.49
C LYS A 450 -44.24 -56.04 -0.62
N ASP A 451 -44.22 -56.25 0.69
CA ASP A 451 -44.98 -55.46 1.67
C ASP A 451 -44.48 -54.01 1.71
N LEU A 452 -43.16 -53.80 1.75
CA LEU A 452 -42.57 -52.45 1.71
C LEU A 452 -42.87 -51.71 0.40
N LYS A 453 -42.87 -52.42 -0.75
CA LYS A 453 -43.25 -51.81 -2.03
C LYS A 453 -44.72 -51.42 -2.07
N GLN A 454 -45.59 -52.22 -1.45
CA GLN A 454 -47.01 -51.89 -1.33
C GLN A 454 -47.22 -50.68 -0.42
N GLU A 455 -46.55 -50.63 0.74
CA GLU A 455 -46.65 -49.48 1.65
C GLU A 455 -46.15 -48.18 1.01
N VAL A 456 -45.07 -48.25 0.23
CA VAL A 456 -44.57 -47.10 -0.53
C VAL A 456 -45.59 -46.66 -1.59
N ALA A 457 -46.22 -47.60 -2.30
CA ALA A 457 -47.24 -47.29 -3.30
C ALA A 457 -48.48 -46.61 -2.68
N GLU A 458 -48.95 -47.10 -1.54
CA GLU A 458 -50.07 -46.52 -0.79
C GLU A 458 -49.74 -45.10 -0.30
N LYS A 459 -48.54 -44.90 0.24
CA LYS A 459 -48.07 -43.57 0.67
C LYS A 459 -47.91 -42.59 -0.49
N THR A 460 -47.46 -43.04 -1.67
CA THR A 460 -47.38 -42.18 -2.85
C THR A 460 -48.75 -41.76 -3.37
N SER A 461 -49.73 -42.67 -3.36
CA SER A 461 -51.11 -42.35 -3.76
C SER A 461 -51.75 -41.33 -2.81
N ALA A 462 -51.56 -41.52 -1.49
CA ALA A 462 -52.04 -40.57 -0.49
C ALA A 462 -51.38 -39.19 -0.63
N PHE A 463 -50.11 -39.14 -1.03
CA PHE A 463 -49.40 -37.89 -1.27
C PHE A 463 -49.90 -37.16 -2.53
N GLU A 464 -50.21 -37.89 -3.60
CA GLU A 464 -50.81 -37.30 -4.81
C GLU A 464 -52.20 -36.73 -4.55
N GLU A 465 -53.04 -37.43 -3.77
CA GLU A 465 -54.34 -36.90 -3.35
C GLU A 465 -54.21 -35.64 -2.48
N LEU A 466 -53.27 -35.64 -1.53
CA LEU A 466 -53.02 -34.47 -0.68
C LEU A 466 -52.52 -33.27 -1.50
N LYS A 467 -51.67 -33.53 -2.48
CA LYS A 467 -51.17 -32.51 -3.39
C LYS A 467 -52.28 -31.91 -4.25
N SER A 468 -53.19 -32.73 -4.78
CA SER A 468 -54.36 -32.25 -5.53
C SER A 468 -55.23 -31.33 -4.68
N LYS A 469 -55.51 -31.71 -3.42
CA LYS A 469 -56.28 -30.87 -2.49
C LYS A 469 -55.56 -29.58 -2.14
N TYR A 470 -54.24 -29.61 -2.01
CA TYR A 470 -53.44 -28.43 -1.74
C TYR A 470 -53.47 -27.45 -2.93
N ASP A 471 -53.37 -27.96 -4.16
CA ASP A 471 -53.46 -27.15 -5.38
C ASP A 471 -54.87 -26.53 -5.52
N GLU A 472 -55.93 -27.26 -5.21
CA GLU A 472 -57.31 -26.72 -5.15
C GLU A 472 -57.43 -25.58 -4.12
N LEU A 473 -56.93 -25.77 -2.89
CA LEU A 473 -56.91 -24.74 -1.85
C LEU A 473 -56.10 -23.50 -2.27
N LEU A 474 -54.99 -23.70 -2.97
CA LEU A 474 -54.17 -22.62 -3.50
C LEU A 474 -54.94 -21.81 -4.55
N THR A 475 -55.70 -22.49 -5.42
CA THR A 475 -56.56 -21.82 -6.41
C THR A 475 -57.70 -21.05 -5.75
N GLU A 476 -58.37 -21.62 -4.74
CA GLU A 476 -59.39 -20.91 -3.96
C GLU A 476 -58.80 -19.68 -3.26
N TYR A 477 -57.64 -19.82 -2.60
CA TYR A 477 -56.96 -18.70 -1.95
C TYR A 477 -56.60 -17.59 -2.93
N SER A 478 -56.04 -17.93 -4.10
CA SER A 478 -55.73 -16.93 -5.13
C SER A 478 -56.99 -16.24 -5.70
N SER A 479 -58.11 -16.96 -5.78
CA SER A 479 -59.40 -16.38 -6.19
C SER A 479 -60.02 -15.45 -5.15
N LEU A 480 -59.73 -15.67 -3.85
CA LEU A 480 -60.17 -14.81 -2.75
C LEU A 480 -59.28 -13.55 -2.64
N VAL A 481 -57.97 -13.70 -2.83
CA VAL A 481 -57.02 -12.57 -2.84
C VAL A 481 -57.25 -11.64 -4.03
N SER A 482 -57.75 -12.13 -5.16
CA SER A 482 -58.07 -11.29 -6.33
C SER A 482 -59.45 -10.61 -6.29
N LYS A 483 -60.29 -10.94 -5.29
CA LYS A 483 -61.61 -10.32 -5.07
C LYS A 483 -61.61 -9.22 -4.00
N ASN A 484 -60.50 -9.03 -3.28
CA ASN A 484 -60.21 -7.86 -2.45
C ASN A 484 -59.28 -6.92 -3.22
#